data_AF-A0A7Y5QA12-F1
#
_entry.id   AF-A0A7Y5QA12-F1
#
_cell.length_a   1.000
_cell.length_b   1.000
_cell.length_c   1.000
_cell.angle_alpha   90.00
_cell.angle_beta   90.00
_cell.angle_gamma   90.00
#
_symmetry.space_group_name_H-M   'P 1'
#
loop_
_entity.id
_entity.type
_entity.pdbx_description
1 polymer ?
#
loop_
_entity_poly.entity_id
_entity_poly.type
_entity_poly.pdbx_seq_one_letter_code
_entity_poly.pdbx_strand_id
1 'polypeptide(L)'
;MHPPTVLIANDQHDDRLAGTIFAGKRVGLDIIGVVALMGWGEPSSAGGPPITAVLRLEDAIMTAAEGGVLPAGQAALLSDWLNAGGQRSAATLHPGSRAP
;
A
#
# COMPACT_ATOMS: atom_id res chain seq x y z
N MET A 1 23.44 22.26 10.52
CA MET A 1 22.09 21.92 11.06
C MET A 1 21.72 20.56 10.51
N HIS A 2 21.31 19.60 11.34
CA HIS A 2 20.82 18.32 10.85
C HIS A 2 19.39 18.48 10.33
N PRO A 3 19.04 17.91 9.17
CA PRO A 3 17.66 17.90 8.70
C PRO A 3 16.75 17.17 9.70
N PRO A 4 15.49 17.59 9.88
CA PRO A 4 14.54 16.89 10.73
C PRO A 4 14.28 15.47 10.19
N THR A 5 14.41 14.47 11.06
CA THR A 5 14.16 13.06 10.72
C THR A 5 12.68 12.73 10.87
N VAL A 6 12.10 12.04 9.88
CA VAL A 6 10.66 11.74 9.81
C VAL A 6 10.40 10.27 9.48
N LEU A 7 9.49 9.66 10.23
CA LEU A 7 8.82 8.42 9.89
C LEU A 7 7.39 8.76 9.45
N ILE A 8 6.98 8.32 8.26
CA ILE A 8 5.63 8.57 7.76
C ILE A 8 4.72 7.41 8.19
N ALA A 9 3.59 7.73 8.81
CA ALA A 9 2.50 6.79 9.02
C ALA A 9 1.41 7.04 7.96
N ASN A 10 1.00 5.99 7.26
CA ASN A 10 -0.06 6.06 6.25
C ASN A 10 -1.10 4.95 6.46
N ASP A 11 -2.32 5.15 6.00
CA ASP A 11 -3.37 4.13 6.02
C ASP A 11 -3.13 3.05 4.95
N GLN A 12 -2.70 3.43 3.75
CA GLN A 12 -2.50 2.51 2.64
C GLN A 12 -1.17 2.76 1.91
N HIS A 13 -0.56 1.69 1.41
CA HIS A 13 0.51 1.83 0.43
C HIS A 13 -0.10 2.08 -0.96
N ASP A 14 -0.21 3.35 -1.38
CA ASP A 14 -0.76 3.77 -2.67
C ASP A 14 0.14 4.80 -3.39
N ASP A 15 -0.24 5.20 -4.60
CA ASP A 15 0.52 6.18 -5.41
C ASP A 15 0.63 7.58 -4.76
N ARG A 16 -0.25 7.92 -3.81
CA ARG A 16 -0.24 9.22 -3.11
C ARG A 16 0.90 9.28 -2.08
N LEU A 17 1.32 8.14 -1.55
CA LEU A 17 2.45 8.05 -0.65
C LEU A 17 3.74 8.54 -1.31
N ALA A 18 3.97 8.24 -2.59
CA ALA A 18 5.13 8.71 -3.34
C ALA A 18 5.19 10.25 -3.40
N GLY A 19 4.04 10.90 -3.59
CA GLY A 19 3.91 12.36 -3.58
C GLY A 19 4.27 12.97 -2.22
N THR A 20 3.85 12.33 -1.13
CA THR A 20 4.16 12.76 0.24
C THR A 20 5.66 12.64 0.54
N ILE A 21 6.28 11.51 0.18
CA ILE A 21 7.74 11.31 0.31
C ILE A 21 8.50 12.38 -0.48
N PHE A 22 8.09 12.63 -1.72
CA PHE A 22 8.74 13.61 -2.58
C PHE A 22 8.62 15.04 -2.03
N ALA A 23 7.44 15.43 -1.56
CA ALA A 23 7.22 16.73 -0.94
C ALA A 23 8.07 16.93 0.33
N GLY A 24 8.13 15.92 1.19
CA GLY A 24 8.95 15.96 2.41
C GLY A 24 10.44 16.11 2.13
N LYS A 25 10.98 15.36 1.15
CA LYS A 25 12.39 15.51 0.72
C LYS A 25 12.67 16.92 0.19
N ARG A 26 11.74 17.52 -0.56
CA ARG A 26 11.88 18.89 -1.10
C ARG A 26 11.97 19.98 -0.04
N VAL A 27 11.34 19.78 1.12
CA VAL A 27 11.42 20.73 2.25
C VAL A 27 12.54 20.38 3.24
N GLY A 28 13.43 19.45 2.86
CA GLY A 28 14.63 19.11 3.62
C GLY A 28 14.43 18.12 4.76
N LEU A 29 13.36 17.31 4.72
CA LEU A 29 13.15 16.23 5.70
C LEU A 29 14.01 15.01 5.34
N ASP A 30 14.60 14.41 6.37
CA ASP A 30 15.26 13.12 6.29
C ASP A 30 14.24 12.01 6.57
N ILE A 31 13.62 11.50 5.51
CA ILE A 31 12.58 10.47 5.62
C ILE A 31 13.24 9.10 5.70
N ILE A 32 13.18 8.50 6.90
CA ILE A 32 13.86 7.23 7.19
C ILE A 32 13.03 5.99 6.88
N GLY A 33 11.71 6.15 6.70
CA GLY A 33 10.82 5.04 6.41
C GLY A 33 9.35 5.43 6.33
N VAL A 34 8.54 4.47 5.90
CA VAL A 34 7.08 4.54 5.92
C VAL A 34 6.51 3.30 6.59
N VAL A 35 5.52 3.52 7.47
CA VAL A 35 4.65 2.48 8.00
C VAL A 35 3.24 2.68 7.43
N ALA A 36 2.77 1.72 6.64
CA ALA A 36 1.40 1.69 6.13
C ALA A 36 0.54 0.73 6.97
N LEU A 37 -0.71 1.06 7.24
CA LEU A 37 -1.64 0.13 7.91
C LEU A 37 -1.93 -1.08 7.02
N MET A 38 -2.18 -0.85 5.72
CA MET A 38 -2.46 -1.91 4.74
C MET A 38 -1.55 -1.83 3.50
N GLY A 39 -0.96 -2.97 3.11
CA GLY A 39 -0.14 -3.11 1.91
C GLY A 39 -0.84 -3.95 0.85
N TRP A 40 -1.00 -3.41 -0.36
CA TRP A 40 -1.67 -4.07 -1.49
C TRP A 40 -0.72 -5.00 -2.29
N GLY A 41 0.30 -5.58 -1.65
CA GLY A 41 1.34 -6.44 -2.25
C GLY A 41 2.75 -5.90 -1.99
N GLU A 42 3.74 -6.27 -2.82
CA GLU A 42 5.14 -6.02 -2.51
C GLU A 42 5.50 -4.51 -2.57
N PRO A 43 6.01 -3.92 -1.48
CA PRO A 43 6.42 -2.52 -1.47
C PRO A 43 7.65 -2.34 -2.37
N SER A 44 7.45 -1.74 -3.54
CA SER A 44 8.56 -1.32 -4.39
C SER A 44 9.22 -0.07 -3.80
N SER A 45 10.40 -0.25 -3.21
CA SER A 45 11.23 0.84 -2.70
C SER A 45 12.16 1.44 -3.76
N ALA A 46 11.84 1.33 -5.06
CA ALA A 46 12.76 1.69 -6.14
C ALA A 46 13.21 3.18 -6.03
N GLY A 47 14.35 3.41 -5.37
CA GLY A 47 14.90 4.74 -5.06
C GLY A 47 14.29 5.49 -3.86
N GLY A 48 13.38 4.86 -3.11
CA GLY A 48 12.64 5.45 -1.99
C GLY A 48 13.11 5.00 -0.60
N PRO A 49 12.61 5.63 0.49
CA PRO A 49 12.79 5.10 1.84
C PRO A 49 12.12 3.72 1.97
N PRO A 50 12.56 2.86 2.90
CA PRO A 50 11.92 1.56 3.13
C PRO A 50 10.46 1.74 3.54
N ILE A 51 9.59 0.87 3.02
CA ILE A 51 8.15 0.87 3.30
C ILE A 51 7.78 -0.46 3.93
N THR A 52 7.12 -0.42 5.08
CA THR A 52 6.60 -1.60 5.78
C THR A 52 5.09 -1.46 5.96
N ALA A 53 4.35 -2.55 5.72
CA ALA A 53 2.92 -2.61 6.00
C ALA A 53 2.66 -3.41 7.28
N VAL A 54 1.73 -2.95 8.12
CA VAL A 54 1.28 -3.65 9.33
C VAL A 54 0.47 -4.89 8.96
N LEU A 55 -0.41 -4.78 7.95
CA LEU A 55 -1.16 -5.89 7.39
C LEU A 55 -0.94 -5.96 5.88
N ARG A 56 -0.52 -7.12 5.38
CA ARG A 56 -0.50 -7.36 3.93
C ARG A 56 -1.84 -7.92 3.49
N LEU A 57 -2.33 -7.45 2.34
CA LEU A 57 -3.59 -7.92 1.79
C LEU A 57 -3.56 -9.43 1.50
N GLU A 58 -2.39 -9.98 1.13
CA GLU A 58 -2.16 -11.41 0.97
C GLU A 58 -2.51 -12.19 2.25
N ASP A 59 -1.95 -11.75 3.38
CA ASP A 59 -2.19 -12.37 4.69
C ASP A 59 -3.68 -12.27 5.09
N ALA A 60 -4.32 -11.15 4.74
CA ALA A 60 -5.74 -10.93 5.00
C ALA A 60 -6.63 -11.84 4.14
N ILE A 61 -6.31 -12.03 2.85
CA ILE A 61 -7.03 -12.95 1.94
C ILE A 61 -6.92 -14.39 2.45
N MET A 62 -5.71 -14.81 2.84
CA MET A 62 -5.47 -16.15 3.40
C MET A 62 -6.27 -16.36 4.69
N THR A 63 -6.19 -15.43 5.63
CA THR A 63 -6.94 -15.49 6.90
C THR A 63 -8.45 -15.56 6.68
N ALA A 64 -8.98 -14.77 5.73
CA ALA A 64 -10.41 -14.77 5.41
C ALA A 64 -10.85 -16.09 4.74
N ALA A 65 -10.00 -16.70 3.92
CA ALA A 65 -10.26 -18.00 3.31
C ALA A 65 -10.25 -19.12 4.35
N GLU A 66 -9.24 -19.15 5.23
CA GLU A 66 -9.14 -20.11 6.34
C GLU A 66 -10.31 -19.99 7.32
N GLY A 67 -10.78 -18.77 7.58
CA GLY A 67 -11.94 -18.51 8.43
C GLY A 67 -13.30 -18.80 7.77
N GLY A 68 -13.32 -19.24 6.50
CA GLY A 68 -14.56 -19.51 5.76
C GLY A 68 -15.38 -18.27 5.42
N VAL A 69 -14.83 -17.06 5.63
CA VAL A 69 -15.46 -15.78 5.29
C VAL A 69 -15.38 -15.54 3.79
N LEU A 70 -14.26 -15.92 3.18
CA LEU A 70 -14.01 -15.79 1.76
C LEU A 70 -14.01 -17.17 1.09
N PRO A 71 -14.94 -17.48 0.18
CA PRO A 71 -14.94 -18.74 -0.55
C PRO A 71 -13.62 -18.94 -1.31
N ALA A 72 -13.10 -20.18 -1.33
CA ALA A 72 -11.80 -20.49 -1.92
C ALA A 72 -11.64 -20.01 -3.37
N GLY A 73 -12.70 -20.08 -4.18
CA GLY A 73 -12.70 -19.56 -5.54
C GLY A 73 -12.54 -18.03 -5.61
N GLN A 74 -13.10 -17.28 -4.66
CA GLN A 74 -12.94 -15.82 -4.58
C GLN A 74 -11.57 -15.43 -4.01
N ALA A 75 -11.04 -16.20 -3.06
CA ALA A 75 -9.69 -16.02 -2.55
C ALA A 75 -8.64 -16.17 -3.65
N ALA A 76 -8.78 -17.21 -4.50
CA ALA A 76 -7.90 -17.41 -5.65
C ALA A 76 -7.94 -16.22 -6.63
N LEU A 77 -9.14 -15.73 -6.97
CA LEU A 77 -9.31 -14.57 -7.84
C LEU A 77 -8.66 -13.29 -7.26
N LEU A 78 -8.79 -13.07 -5.95
CA LEU A 78 -8.19 -11.91 -5.28
C LEU A 78 -6.66 -12.01 -5.24
N SER A 79 -6.11 -13.20 -4.98
CA SER A 79 -4.67 -13.45 -5.03
C SER A 79 -4.11 -13.27 -6.44
N ASP A 80 -4.81 -13.77 -7.46
CA ASP A 80 -4.43 -13.62 -8.86
C ASP A 80 -4.46 -12.14 -9.29
N TRP A 81 -5.50 -11.40 -8.90
CA TRP A 81 -5.59 -9.96 -9.14
C TRP A 81 -4.43 -9.20 -8.49
N LEU A 82 -4.07 -9.56 -7.26
CA LEU A 82 -2.98 -8.93 -6.53
C LEU A 82 -1.63 -9.17 -7.23
N ASN A 83 -1.36 -10.43 -7.60
CA ASN A 83 -0.14 -10.86 -8.28
C ASN A 83 -0.02 -10.29 -9.71
N ALA A 84 -1.13 -10.05 -10.40
CA ALA A 84 -1.17 -9.42 -11.72
C ALA A 84 -0.87 -7.91 -11.72
N GLY A 85 -0.51 -7.33 -10.56
CA GLY A 85 -0.22 -5.90 -10.42
C GLY A 85 -1.45 -5.06 -10.06
N GLY A 86 -2.45 -5.66 -9.40
CA GLY A 86 -3.68 -5.01 -8.93
C GLY A 86 -3.47 -3.72 -8.12
N GLN A 87 -2.26 -3.50 -7.57
CA GLN A 87 -1.86 -2.22 -6.95
C GLN A 87 -2.06 -1.00 -7.85
N ARG A 88 -1.90 -1.14 -9.17
CA ARG A 88 -2.05 -0.02 -10.11
C ARG A 88 -3.50 0.46 -10.29
N SER A 89 -4.47 -0.18 -9.60
CA SER A 89 -5.88 0.11 -9.78
C SER A 89 -6.71 0.17 -8.49
N ALA A 90 -6.13 0.60 -7.37
CA ALA A 90 -6.96 1.00 -6.22
C ALA A 90 -7.95 2.17 -6.58
N ALA A 91 -7.74 2.84 -7.72
CA ALA A 91 -8.69 3.80 -8.28
C ALA A 91 -9.98 3.17 -8.89
N THR A 92 -10.01 1.85 -9.17
CA THR A 92 -11.18 1.19 -9.76
C THR A 92 -12.07 0.45 -8.74
N LEU A 93 -11.66 0.35 -7.48
CA LEU A 93 -12.46 -0.28 -6.41
C LEU A 93 -13.52 0.64 -5.78
N HIS A 94 -13.64 1.88 -6.24
CA HIS A 94 -14.82 2.71 -5.99
C HIS A 94 -15.71 2.73 -7.24
N PRO A 95 -16.84 2.01 -7.27
CA PRO A 95 -17.85 2.13 -8.33
C PRO A 95 -18.55 3.52 -8.39
N GLY A 96 -17.98 4.55 -7.77
CA GLY A 96 -18.57 5.89 -7.66
C GLY A 96 -17.59 7.06 -7.79
N SER A 97 -16.31 6.83 -8.12
CA SER A 97 -15.32 7.92 -8.27
C SER A 97 -15.18 8.46 -9.70
N ARG A 98 -15.94 7.93 -10.66
CA ARG A 98 -16.19 8.64 -11.93
C ARG A 98 -17.44 9.50 -11.78
N ALA A 99 -17.26 10.71 -11.25
CA ALA A 99 -18.09 11.84 -11.66
C ALA A 99 -17.62 12.29 -13.06
N PRO A 100 -18.52 12.80 -13.92
CA PRO A 100 -18.33 12.96 -15.37
C PRO A 100 -17.05 13.71 -15.80
#